data_AF-A0A8J4B1S0-F1
#
_entry.id   AF-A0A8J4B1S0-F1
#
_cell.length_a   1.000
_cell.length_b   1.000
_cell.length_c   1.000
_cell.angle_alpha   90.00
_cell.angle_beta   90.00
_cell.angle_gamma   90.00
#
_symmetry.space_group_name_H-M   'P 1'
#
loop_
_entity.id
_entity.type
_entity.pdbx_description
1 polymer ?
#
loop_
_entity_poly.entity_id
_entity_poly.type
_entity_poly.pdbx_seq_one_letter_code
_entity_poly.pdbx_strand_id
1 'polypeptide(L)'
;MGRGEACPNAAETSRLGWSSPAAGGDAIDSSILTAPGVALTFNLPATYITGDGSYLRVKPDWLPGYGDSSLAKNLYIAVRVNKGGDVKLGLEFMNKVNIHEVNATMDNGYPVSFINNDRRIALIGLVSPLSQKNLTDYKLSIYGGSWVANDTMKVHICRYEVSPAECPTLLFLETRLSPPPSPPSPAMPPNVPPPSPPPPPPPQRPPPSPPPPPSPKPPPKPPSPKPPPKPPSPPPKPPVLKPPPPSPRTPPSPILSSPLLPASPPPPPPRPPPPSPEPPSPPPPSPEPPSPPPPSPPPPSPEPPSPSPPSPSPPSPPPPFPPEAPWAPDPPLPGSPPPPPPPPPPPPSPDPPSPEPPSPPPPNPPPPSPPPPSPRPPRPSPRSPLPPRPSPQPPRPPPKPPSPRPPRTIGR
;
A
#
# COMPACT_ATOMS: atom_id res chain seq x y z
N MET A 1 11.02 -1.47 -0.55
CA MET A 1 10.31 -1.53 0.74
C MET A 1 10.19 -3.00 1.14
N GLY A 2 10.36 -3.36 2.41
CA GLY A 2 10.28 -4.78 2.86
C GLY A 2 11.60 -5.47 3.24
N ARG A 3 12.73 -4.76 3.29
CA ARG A 3 14.00 -5.28 3.84
C ARG A 3 14.27 -4.87 5.30
N GLY A 4 13.30 -4.25 5.96
CA GLY A 4 13.45 -3.74 7.34
C GLY A 4 14.17 -2.39 7.47
N GLU A 5 14.62 -1.80 6.35
CA GLU A 5 15.40 -0.55 6.35
C GLU A 5 14.53 0.72 6.25
N ALA A 6 13.23 0.58 6.02
CA ALA A 6 12.28 1.68 5.91
C ALA A 6 10.95 1.26 6.54
N CYS A 7 10.11 2.22 6.94
CA CYS A 7 8.78 1.95 7.46
C CYS A 7 7.95 1.15 6.43
N PRO A 8 7.04 0.27 6.90
CA PRO A 8 6.07 -0.38 6.02
C PRO A 8 5.28 0.68 5.23
N ASN A 9 4.78 0.30 4.06
CA ASN A 9 3.99 1.22 3.24
C ASN A 9 2.62 1.53 3.87
N ALA A 10 1.89 2.50 3.30
CA ALA A 10 0.61 2.96 3.83
C ALA A 10 -0.44 1.84 3.93
N ALA A 11 -0.50 0.93 2.95
CA ALA A 11 -1.41 -0.20 2.99
C ALA A 11 -1.04 -1.17 4.13
N GLU A 12 0.24 -1.46 4.32
CA GLU A 12 0.74 -2.32 5.41
C GLU A 12 0.44 -1.70 6.78
N THR A 13 0.82 -0.45 7.01
CA THR A 13 0.58 0.26 8.28
C THR A 13 -0.91 0.39 8.60
N SER A 14 -1.75 0.64 7.60
CA SER A 14 -3.22 0.68 7.76
C SER A 14 -3.77 -0.63 8.33
N ARG A 15 -3.29 -1.78 7.84
CA ARG A 15 -3.74 -3.10 8.35
C ARG A 15 -3.24 -3.41 9.75
N LEU A 16 -2.04 -2.95 10.09
CA LEU A 16 -1.52 -3.11 11.43
C LEU A 16 -2.26 -2.19 12.44
N GLY A 17 -3.13 -1.30 11.97
CA GLY A 17 -3.76 -0.28 12.79
C GLY A 17 -2.77 0.78 13.26
N TRP A 18 -1.62 0.89 12.59
CA TRP A 18 -0.56 1.85 12.92
C TRP A 18 -0.74 3.19 12.23
N SER A 19 -1.63 3.26 11.25
CA SER A 19 -1.99 4.50 10.57
C SER A 19 -3.49 4.59 10.29
N SER A 20 -3.99 5.83 10.26
CA SER A 20 -5.36 6.16 9.90
C SER A 20 -5.38 7.06 8.65
N PRO A 21 -6.44 6.98 7.82
CA PRO A 21 -6.55 7.79 6.62
C PRO A 21 -6.79 9.26 6.99
N ALA A 22 -6.42 10.20 6.10
CA ALA A 22 -6.77 11.60 6.26
C ALA A 22 -8.30 11.77 6.35
N ALA A 23 -8.76 12.87 6.97
CA ALA A 23 -10.18 13.15 7.08
C ALA A 23 -10.83 13.17 5.68
N GLY A 24 -11.87 12.34 5.48
CA GLY A 24 -12.53 12.14 4.17
C GLY A 24 -11.72 11.34 3.14
N GLY A 25 -10.61 10.73 3.55
CA GLY A 25 -9.69 9.98 2.69
C GLY A 25 -9.72 8.47 2.89
N ASP A 26 -10.69 7.91 3.62
CA ASP A 26 -10.77 6.48 3.95
C ASP A 26 -11.44 5.61 2.86
N ALA A 27 -12.30 6.22 2.04
CA ALA A 27 -13.02 5.57 0.96
C ALA A 27 -13.33 6.57 -0.15
N ILE A 28 -12.31 7.06 -0.86
CA ILE A 28 -12.50 7.94 -2.02
C ILE A 28 -13.03 7.10 -3.18
N ASP A 29 -14.33 7.18 -3.43
CA ASP A 29 -15.06 6.44 -4.47
C ASP A 29 -15.90 7.38 -5.36
N SER A 30 -16.75 6.83 -6.22
CA SER A 30 -17.63 7.58 -7.11
C SER A 30 -18.62 8.50 -6.38
N SER A 31 -18.91 8.25 -5.10
CA SER A 31 -19.78 9.11 -4.29
C SER A 31 -19.07 10.37 -3.78
N ILE A 32 -17.73 10.31 -3.61
CA ILE A 32 -16.91 11.46 -3.24
C ILE A 32 -16.40 12.20 -4.48
N LEU A 33 -15.94 11.45 -5.49
CA LEU A 33 -15.53 11.95 -6.81
C LEU A 33 -16.70 11.88 -7.80
N THR A 34 -17.78 12.58 -7.46
CA THR A 34 -19.06 12.53 -8.19
C THR A 34 -18.95 12.97 -9.64
N ALA A 35 -18.22 14.06 -9.90
CA ALA A 35 -18.02 14.62 -11.23
C ALA A 35 -16.58 14.40 -11.71
N PRO A 36 -16.37 13.86 -12.93
CA PRO A 36 -15.08 13.92 -13.61
C PRO A 36 -14.57 15.37 -13.71
N GLY A 37 -13.25 15.53 -13.67
CA GLY A 37 -12.58 16.83 -13.73
C GLY A 37 -12.57 17.61 -12.41
N VAL A 38 -13.24 17.13 -11.35
CA VAL A 38 -13.19 17.77 -10.02
C VAL A 38 -12.07 17.16 -9.19
N ALA A 39 -11.13 18.00 -8.75
CA ALA A 39 -10.02 17.58 -7.91
C ALA A 39 -10.34 17.75 -6.41
N LEU A 40 -10.02 16.73 -5.62
CA LEU A 40 -9.94 16.80 -4.15
C LEU A 40 -8.53 17.19 -3.73
N THR A 41 -8.40 17.86 -2.59
CA THR A 41 -7.11 18.31 -2.05
C THR A 41 -6.98 17.90 -0.60
N PHE A 42 -5.83 17.32 -0.26
CA PHE A 42 -5.50 16.87 1.09
C PHE A 42 -4.12 17.39 1.49
N ASN A 43 -3.94 17.74 2.75
CA ASN A 43 -2.62 17.99 3.32
C ASN A 43 -2.16 16.72 4.02
N LEU A 44 -1.25 15.98 3.39
CA LEU A 44 -0.78 14.70 3.91
C LEU A 44 0.57 14.88 4.61
N PRO A 45 0.65 14.61 5.93
CA PRO A 45 1.94 14.52 6.60
C PRO A 45 2.70 13.30 6.09
N ALA A 46 4.03 13.39 6.06
CA ALA A 46 4.86 12.23 5.77
C ALA A 46 4.63 11.14 6.83
N THR A 47 4.62 9.87 6.41
CA THR A 47 4.24 8.73 7.28
C THR A 47 5.13 8.53 8.50
N TYR A 48 6.33 9.12 8.55
CA TYR A 48 7.20 9.05 9.73
C TYR A 48 6.80 10.05 10.82
N ILE A 49 6.03 11.09 10.49
CA ILE A 49 5.63 12.17 11.43
C ILE A 49 4.52 11.68 12.34
N THR A 50 3.49 11.07 11.75
CA THR A 50 2.30 10.60 12.43
C THR A 50 1.70 9.43 11.69
N GLY A 51 1.11 8.49 12.43
CA GLY A 51 0.22 7.49 11.86
C GLY A 51 -1.14 8.07 11.49
N ASP A 52 -1.56 9.14 12.16
CA ASP A 52 -2.89 9.71 11.96
C ASP A 52 -2.97 10.61 10.73
N GLY A 53 -3.96 10.34 9.89
CA GLY A 53 -4.19 11.10 8.66
C GLY A 53 -3.08 10.97 7.62
N SER A 54 -2.27 9.91 7.69
CA SER A 54 -1.01 9.82 6.93
C SER A 54 -1.16 9.25 5.51
N TYR A 55 -2.37 8.85 5.11
CA TYR A 55 -2.64 8.28 3.78
C TYR A 55 -4.05 8.57 3.28
N LEU A 56 -4.26 8.30 1.99
CA LEU A 56 -5.57 8.27 1.34
C LEU A 56 -5.81 6.88 0.76
N ARG A 57 -7.05 6.43 0.80
CA ARG A 57 -7.53 5.17 0.23
C ARG A 57 -8.56 5.45 -0.85
N VAL A 58 -8.25 5.09 -2.08
CA VAL A 58 -9.14 5.23 -3.24
C VAL A 58 -9.74 3.88 -3.59
N LYS A 59 -11.07 3.84 -3.76
CA LYS A 59 -11.87 2.70 -4.20
C LYS A 59 -12.47 3.04 -5.56
N PRO A 60 -11.82 2.68 -6.67
CA PRO A 60 -12.23 3.06 -8.02
C PRO A 60 -13.44 2.22 -8.50
N ASP A 61 -14.56 2.32 -7.79
CA ASP A 61 -15.84 1.65 -8.06
C ASP A 61 -16.47 2.05 -9.40
N TRP A 62 -16.02 3.17 -9.98
CA TRP A 62 -16.38 3.62 -11.32
C TRP A 62 -15.73 2.82 -12.47
N LEU A 63 -14.80 1.90 -12.18
CA LEU A 63 -14.17 1.09 -13.22
C LEU A 63 -15.00 -0.16 -13.55
N PRO A 64 -15.14 -0.52 -14.85
CA PRO A 64 -15.82 -1.74 -15.27
C PRO A 64 -14.96 -2.96 -14.90
N GLY A 65 -15.12 -3.45 -13.67
CA GLY A 65 -14.32 -4.55 -13.12
C GLY A 65 -14.11 -4.47 -11.62
N TYR A 66 -14.41 -3.33 -10.98
CA TYR A 66 -14.27 -3.22 -9.53
C TYR A 66 -15.25 -4.11 -8.75
N GLY A 67 -16.36 -4.52 -9.36
CA GLY A 67 -17.25 -5.54 -8.81
C GLY A 67 -16.71 -6.98 -8.91
N ASP A 68 -15.71 -7.23 -9.75
CA ASP A 68 -15.07 -8.54 -9.87
C ASP A 68 -13.93 -8.66 -8.86
N SER A 69 -14.10 -9.60 -7.92
CA SER A 69 -13.15 -9.82 -6.85
C SER A 69 -11.70 -10.13 -7.28
N SER A 70 -11.51 -10.60 -8.52
CA SER A 70 -10.20 -10.94 -9.07
C SER A 70 -9.48 -9.75 -9.71
N LEU A 71 -10.24 -8.74 -10.16
CA LEU A 71 -9.73 -7.56 -10.86
C LEU A 71 -9.76 -6.29 -10.00
N ALA A 72 -10.60 -6.26 -8.97
CA ALA A 72 -10.79 -5.09 -8.14
C ALA A 72 -9.53 -4.71 -7.36
N LYS A 73 -9.13 -3.44 -7.45
CA LYS A 73 -7.94 -2.87 -6.80
C LYS A 73 -8.27 -1.58 -6.05
N ASN A 74 -7.71 -1.44 -4.85
CA ASN A 74 -7.71 -0.19 -4.10
C ASN A 74 -6.34 0.48 -4.21
N LEU A 75 -6.31 1.82 -4.12
CA LEU A 75 -5.06 2.57 -4.07
C LEU A 75 -4.83 3.15 -2.68
N TYR A 76 -3.60 3.05 -2.20
CA TYR A 76 -3.10 3.72 -1.00
C TYR A 76 -2.05 4.75 -1.37
N ILE A 77 -2.33 6.00 -1.05
CA ILE A 77 -1.52 7.16 -1.45
C ILE A 77 -0.99 7.81 -0.18
N ALA A 78 0.33 7.95 -0.05
CA ALA A 78 0.95 8.55 1.12
C ALA A 78 2.24 9.30 0.78
N VAL A 79 2.57 10.31 1.56
CA VAL A 79 3.81 11.08 1.41
C VAL A 79 4.93 10.37 2.18
N ARG A 80 6.09 10.20 1.53
CA ARG A 80 7.27 9.57 2.13
C ARG A 80 8.45 10.52 2.07
N VAL A 81 9.20 10.59 3.16
CA VAL A 81 10.35 11.47 3.36
C VAL A 81 11.44 10.66 4.05
N ASN A 82 12.70 10.87 3.71
CA ASN A 82 13.84 10.11 4.26
C ASN A 82 14.23 10.56 5.69
N LYS A 83 13.29 10.48 6.62
CA LYS A 83 13.47 10.86 8.03
C LYS A 83 12.84 9.81 8.95
N GLY A 84 13.22 9.82 10.22
CA GLY A 84 12.72 8.86 11.21
C GLY A 84 12.94 7.42 10.77
N GLY A 85 11.88 6.60 10.82
CA GLY A 85 11.92 5.20 10.38
C GLY A 85 12.12 5.00 8.86
N ASP A 86 12.10 6.08 8.07
CA ASP A 86 12.38 6.08 6.63
C ASP A 86 13.77 6.64 6.29
N VAL A 87 14.68 6.76 7.25
CA VAL A 87 16.03 7.35 7.02
C VAL A 87 16.85 6.65 5.92
N LYS A 88 16.63 5.35 5.68
CA LYS A 88 17.26 4.60 4.58
C LYS A 88 16.31 4.32 3.40
N LEU A 89 15.22 5.10 3.30
CA LEU A 89 14.35 5.05 2.13
C LEU A 89 15.15 5.47 0.89
N GLY A 90 15.09 4.67 -0.18
CA GLY A 90 15.81 4.93 -1.42
C GLY A 90 15.49 6.31 -2.00
N LEU A 91 16.49 6.93 -2.64
CA LEU A 91 16.40 8.29 -3.20
C LEU A 91 15.24 8.44 -4.20
N GLU A 92 14.91 7.35 -4.89
CA GLU A 92 13.81 7.31 -5.84
C GLU A 92 12.42 7.40 -5.18
N PHE A 93 12.29 7.00 -3.90
CA PHE A 93 11.03 6.95 -3.15
C PHE A 93 10.86 8.09 -2.15
N MET A 94 11.95 8.74 -1.75
CA MET A 94 11.91 9.80 -0.75
C MET A 94 11.43 11.14 -1.33
N ASN A 95 10.81 11.95 -0.48
CA ASN A 95 10.27 13.28 -0.78
C ASN A 95 9.23 13.26 -1.90
N LYS A 96 8.43 12.20 -1.97
CA LYS A 96 7.43 11.95 -3.01
C LYS A 96 6.13 11.40 -2.41
N VAL A 97 5.08 11.51 -3.21
CA VAL A 97 3.85 10.75 -3.01
C VAL A 97 4.04 9.34 -3.55
N ASN A 98 3.90 8.33 -2.71
CA ASN A 98 3.99 6.92 -3.08
C ASN A 98 2.59 6.33 -3.23
N ILE A 99 2.35 5.66 -4.37
CA ILE A 99 1.05 5.11 -4.73
C ILE A 99 1.16 3.59 -4.78
N HIS A 100 0.46 2.93 -3.88
CA HIS A 100 0.40 1.47 -3.79
C HIS A 100 -0.94 0.96 -4.24
N GLU A 101 -0.93 -0.06 -5.07
CA GLU A 101 -2.08 -0.86 -5.45
C GLU A 101 -2.25 -2.05 -4.49
N VAL A 102 -3.49 -2.36 -4.13
CA VAL A 102 -3.84 -3.46 -3.22
C VAL A 102 -5.05 -4.22 -3.78
N ASN A 103 -5.12 -5.54 -3.64
CA ASN A 103 -6.32 -6.29 -4.01
C ASN A 103 -7.54 -5.85 -3.17
N ALA A 104 -8.57 -5.32 -3.82
CA ALA A 104 -9.71 -4.70 -3.14
C ALA A 104 -10.56 -5.72 -2.38
N THR A 105 -10.73 -6.94 -2.88
CA THR A 105 -11.51 -7.99 -2.18
C THR A 105 -10.93 -8.28 -0.81
N MET A 106 -9.61 -8.44 -0.77
CA MET A 106 -8.90 -8.77 0.46
C MET A 106 -8.84 -7.57 1.40
N ASP A 107 -8.71 -6.37 0.85
CA ASP A 107 -8.61 -5.12 1.60
C ASP A 107 -9.98 -4.65 2.15
N ASN A 108 -11.06 -4.81 1.39
CA ASN A 108 -12.42 -4.47 1.80
C ASN A 108 -13.00 -5.49 2.78
N GLY A 109 -12.54 -6.75 2.74
CA GLY A 109 -12.95 -7.80 3.67
C GLY A 109 -12.28 -7.73 5.05
N TYR A 110 -11.15 -7.01 5.18
CA TYR A 110 -10.42 -6.86 6.44
C TYR A 110 -11.19 -5.96 7.44
N PRO A 111 -11.15 -6.23 8.76
CA PRO A 111 -10.42 -7.30 9.45
C PRO A 111 -11.13 -8.65 9.51
N VAL A 112 -12.36 -8.75 9.04
CA VAL A 112 -13.23 -9.93 9.24
C VAL A 112 -12.79 -11.12 8.39
N SER A 113 -12.48 -10.87 7.12
CA SER A 113 -12.04 -11.86 6.13
C SER A 113 -10.58 -11.62 5.74
N PHE A 114 -9.90 -12.68 5.30
CA PHE A 114 -8.54 -12.62 4.74
C PHE A 114 -7.45 -12.12 5.72
N ILE A 115 -7.68 -12.27 7.03
CA ILE A 115 -6.79 -11.75 8.09
C ILE A 115 -5.34 -12.26 7.95
N ASN A 116 -5.15 -13.47 7.46
CA ASN A 116 -3.85 -14.14 7.29
C ASN A 116 -3.34 -14.14 5.84
N ASN A 117 -4.07 -13.53 4.91
CA ASN A 117 -3.70 -13.57 3.50
C ASN A 117 -2.91 -12.31 3.10
N ASP A 118 -1.94 -12.48 2.19
CA ASP A 118 -1.21 -11.38 1.57
C ASP A 118 -2.12 -10.59 0.62
N ARG A 119 -2.32 -9.29 0.87
CA ARG A 119 -3.17 -8.41 0.06
C ARG A 119 -2.54 -8.03 -1.30
N ARG A 120 -1.38 -8.60 -1.64
CA ARG A 120 -0.66 -8.42 -2.91
C ARG A 120 -0.45 -6.94 -3.22
N ILE A 121 0.35 -6.31 -2.37
CA ILE A 121 0.61 -4.87 -2.45
C ILE A 121 1.71 -4.61 -3.49
N ALA A 122 1.47 -3.70 -4.42
CA ALA A 122 2.43 -3.30 -5.44
C ALA A 122 2.60 -1.78 -5.48
N LEU A 123 3.83 -1.29 -5.57
CA LEU A 123 4.07 0.13 -5.84
C LEU A 123 3.87 0.38 -7.34
N ILE A 124 2.91 1.24 -7.70
CA ILE A 124 2.55 1.51 -9.11
C ILE A 124 2.92 2.93 -9.57
N GLY A 125 3.22 3.83 -8.62
CA GLY A 125 3.47 5.23 -8.97
C GLY A 125 4.20 5.99 -7.88
N LEU A 126 4.94 7.00 -8.34
CA LEU A 126 5.67 7.97 -7.55
C LEU A 126 5.39 9.35 -8.15
N VAL A 127 5.05 10.32 -7.31
CA VAL A 127 4.79 11.70 -7.76
C VAL A 127 5.71 12.65 -7.00
N SER A 128 6.54 13.36 -7.74
CA SER A 128 7.44 14.38 -7.19
C SER A 128 6.63 15.61 -6.73
N PRO A 129 7.19 16.44 -5.83
CA PRO A 129 6.59 17.73 -5.50
C PRO A 129 6.43 18.57 -6.76
N LEU A 130 5.36 19.36 -6.81
CA LEU A 130 4.98 20.18 -7.95
C LEU A 130 4.92 19.41 -9.30
N SER A 131 4.45 18.16 -9.26
CA SER A 131 4.32 17.32 -10.46
C SER A 131 3.03 16.50 -10.47
N GLN A 132 2.75 15.84 -11.59
CA GLN A 132 1.55 15.01 -11.76
C GLN A 132 1.88 13.63 -12.32
N LYS A 133 1.06 12.64 -11.97
CA LYS A 133 1.09 11.29 -12.53
C LYS A 133 -0.31 10.88 -12.93
N ASN A 134 -0.46 10.49 -14.19
CA ASN A 134 -1.71 9.92 -14.70
C ASN A 134 -1.68 8.40 -14.52
N LEU A 135 -2.70 7.87 -13.87
CA LEU A 135 -2.96 6.45 -13.70
C LEU A 135 -4.10 6.07 -14.64
N THR A 136 -3.75 5.78 -15.89
CA THR A 136 -4.72 5.57 -16.98
C THR A 136 -5.67 4.42 -16.74
N ASP A 137 -5.17 3.35 -16.14
CA ASP A 137 -5.97 2.16 -15.80
C ASP A 137 -7.03 2.46 -14.74
N TYR A 138 -6.84 3.54 -13.98
CA TYR A 138 -7.72 3.99 -12.91
C TYR A 138 -8.59 5.19 -13.29
N LYS A 139 -8.33 5.79 -14.45
CA LYS A 139 -8.86 7.09 -14.86
C LYS A 139 -8.66 8.19 -13.79
N LEU A 140 -7.46 8.22 -13.20
CA LEU A 140 -7.08 9.16 -12.15
C LEU A 140 -5.83 9.96 -12.52
N SER A 141 -5.83 11.24 -12.17
CA SER A 141 -4.65 12.10 -12.14
C SER A 141 -4.32 12.43 -10.68
N ILE A 142 -3.11 12.07 -10.26
CA ILE A 142 -2.59 12.31 -8.91
C ILE A 142 -1.50 13.37 -8.99
N TYR A 143 -1.57 14.36 -8.11
CA TYR A 143 -0.64 15.49 -8.09
C TYR A 143 0.09 15.54 -6.76
N GLY A 144 1.41 15.68 -6.83
CA GLY A 144 2.23 16.12 -5.71
C GLY A 144 2.30 17.64 -5.74
N GLY A 145 1.71 18.29 -4.75
CA GLY A 145 1.64 19.74 -4.65
C GLY A 145 2.83 20.37 -3.94
N SER A 146 2.63 21.58 -3.43
CA SER A 146 3.58 22.28 -2.56
C SER A 146 3.64 21.68 -1.14
N TRP A 147 4.78 21.86 -0.47
CA TRP A 147 4.92 21.58 0.96
C TRP A 147 4.27 22.71 1.77
N VAL A 148 3.27 22.39 2.59
CA VAL A 148 2.50 23.37 3.38
C VAL A 148 3.00 23.52 4.81
N ALA A 149 3.76 22.54 5.29
CA ALA A 149 4.43 22.55 6.58
C ALA A 149 5.67 21.64 6.50
N ASN A 150 6.40 21.50 7.61
CA ASN A 150 7.52 20.56 7.69
C ASN A 150 7.03 19.16 7.30
N ASP A 151 7.53 18.69 6.16
CA ASP A 151 7.31 17.34 5.65
C ASP A 151 5.80 16.98 5.50
N THR A 152 4.94 17.99 5.29
CA THR A 152 3.52 17.82 4.93
C THR A 152 3.26 18.38 3.54
N MET A 153 2.80 17.54 2.62
CA MET A 153 2.60 17.90 1.21
C MET A 153 1.11 17.99 0.87
N LYS A 154 0.73 18.98 0.03
CA LYS A 154 -0.56 18.93 -0.65
C LYS A 154 -0.58 17.77 -1.64
N VAL A 155 -1.63 16.97 -1.57
CA VAL A 155 -1.89 15.91 -2.55
C VAL A 155 -3.24 16.16 -3.16
N HIS A 156 -3.28 16.24 -4.49
CA HIS A 156 -4.52 16.40 -5.23
C HIS A 156 -4.87 15.12 -5.97
N ILE A 157 -6.17 14.80 -6.01
CA ILE A 157 -6.70 13.62 -6.70
C ILE A 157 -7.83 14.09 -7.59
N CYS A 158 -7.75 13.81 -8.88
CA CYS A 158 -8.82 14.08 -9.83
C CYS A 158 -9.16 12.83 -10.63
N ARG A 159 -10.45 12.52 -10.71
CA ARG A 159 -11.00 11.49 -11.61
C ARG A 159 -11.33 12.13 -12.94
N TYR A 160 -11.06 11.43 -14.04
CA TYR A 160 -11.50 11.80 -15.38
C TYR A 160 -12.28 10.65 -16.02
N GLU A 161 -12.96 10.91 -17.14
CA GLU A 161 -13.75 9.88 -17.83
C GLU A 161 -13.08 9.43 -19.14
N VAL A 162 -12.62 10.37 -19.95
CA VAL A 162 -12.05 10.13 -21.27
C VAL A 162 -10.56 10.43 -21.28
N SER A 163 -10.15 11.57 -20.72
CA SER A 163 -8.77 12.04 -20.78
C SER A 163 -8.32 12.75 -19.50
N PRO A 164 -7.05 12.59 -19.08
CA PRO A 164 -6.45 13.39 -18.01
C PRO A 164 -6.58 14.91 -18.20
N ALA A 165 -6.79 15.38 -19.43
CA ALA A 165 -6.98 16.79 -19.74
C ALA A 165 -8.28 17.39 -19.16
N GLU A 166 -9.24 16.56 -18.74
CA GLU A 166 -10.43 17.00 -18.00
C GLU A 166 -10.09 17.50 -16.60
N CYS A 167 -8.96 17.04 -16.05
CA CYS A 167 -8.51 17.45 -14.74
C CYS A 167 -7.79 18.81 -14.80
N PRO A 168 -7.96 19.66 -13.76
CA PRO A 168 -7.32 20.96 -13.70
C PRO A 168 -5.79 20.84 -13.72
N THR A 169 -5.13 21.88 -14.24
CA THR A 169 -3.68 21.96 -14.19
C THR A 169 -3.20 22.12 -12.75
N LEU A 170 -1.99 21.65 -12.46
CA LEU A 170 -1.40 21.79 -11.13
C LEU A 170 -1.28 23.25 -10.70
N LEU A 171 -0.96 24.16 -11.62
CA LEU A 171 -0.89 25.59 -11.33
C LEU A 171 -2.25 26.15 -10.86
N PHE A 172 -3.35 25.72 -11.49
CA PHE A 172 -4.70 26.11 -11.06
C PHE A 172 -5.03 25.57 -9.65
N LEU A 173 -4.58 24.35 -9.33
CA LEU A 173 -4.80 23.74 -8.03
C LEU A 173 -3.98 24.41 -6.91
N GLU A 174 -2.73 24.77 -7.19
CA GLU A 174 -1.85 25.45 -6.22
C GLU A 174 -2.25 26.91 -5.97
N THR A 175 -2.81 27.59 -6.98
CA THR A 175 -3.29 28.98 -6.86
C THR A 175 -4.61 29.09 -6.11
N ARG A 176 -5.39 28.01 -6.01
CA ARG A 176 -6.52 27.98 -5.09
C ARG A 176 -5.99 28.11 -3.66
N LEU A 177 -6.31 29.22 -3.02
CA LEU A 177 -6.11 29.40 -1.59
C LEU A 177 -6.62 28.13 -0.91
N SER A 178 -5.73 27.48 -0.16
CA SER A 178 -6.12 26.31 0.62
C SER A 178 -7.34 26.72 1.43
N PRO A 179 -8.46 25.96 1.37
CA PRO A 179 -9.60 26.29 2.21
C PRO A 179 -9.06 26.49 3.63
N PRO A 180 -9.49 27.55 4.34
CA PRO A 180 -9.00 27.84 5.68
C PRO A 180 -9.03 26.54 6.48
N PRO A 181 -7.97 26.23 7.25
CA PRO A 181 -7.86 24.97 7.97
C PRO A 181 -9.21 24.71 8.63
N SER A 182 -9.83 23.57 8.30
CA SER A 182 -11.11 23.19 8.89
C SER A 182 -10.99 23.46 10.39
N PRO A 183 -11.91 24.24 10.99
CA PRO A 183 -11.82 24.57 12.40
C PRO A 183 -11.53 23.28 13.15
N PRO A 184 -10.54 23.27 14.06
CA PRO A 184 -10.13 22.05 14.75
C PRO A 184 -11.41 21.36 15.20
N SER A 185 -11.61 20.10 14.76
CA SER A 185 -12.76 19.30 15.16
C SER A 185 -12.97 19.58 16.64
N PRO A 186 -14.16 20.09 17.05
CA PRO A 186 -14.37 20.60 18.40
C PRO A 186 -13.77 19.57 19.33
N ALA A 187 -12.71 19.99 20.05
CA ALA A 187 -11.93 19.11 20.89
C ALA A 187 -12.94 18.23 21.60
N MET A 188 -12.93 16.92 21.32
CA MET A 188 -13.83 16.01 22.02
C MET A 188 -13.66 16.42 23.48
N PRO A 189 -14.75 16.82 24.17
CA PRO A 189 -14.64 17.27 25.54
C PRO A 189 -13.77 16.23 26.25
N PRO A 190 -12.75 16.66 27.02
CA PRO A 190 -11.81 15.75 27.65
C PRO A 190 -12.65 14.61 28.16
N ASN A 191 -12.36 13.40 27.68
CA ASN A 191 -13.16 12.23 27.98
C ASN A 191 -13.13 12.09 29.50
N VAL A 192 -14.06 12.76 30.18
CA VAL A 192 -14.23 12.71 31.61
C VAL A 192 -14.62 11.26 31.77
N PRO A 193 -13.73 10.42 32.31
CA PRO A 193 -14.10 9.04 32.53
C PRO A 193 -15.43 9.09 33.27
N PRO A 194 -16.47 8.37 32.80
CA PRO A 194 -17.74 8.33 33.50
C PRO A 194 -17.42 8.07 34.98
N PRO A 195 -18.05 8.81 35.91
CA PRO A 195 -17.77 8.68 37.34
C PRO A 195 -17.73 7.20 37.66
N SER A 196 -16.59 6.75 38.20
CA SER A 196 -16.36 5.34 38.46
C SER A 196 -17.60 4.81 39.18
N PRO A 197 -18.23 3.73 38.68
CA PRO A 197 -19.37 3.14 39.37
C PRO A 197 -18.95 2.92 40.83
N PRO A 198 -19.84 3.18 41.80
CA PRO A 198 -19.51 2.97 43.20
C PRO A 198 -18.92 1.57 43.36
N PRO A 199 -17.85 1.43 44.14
CA PRO A 199 -17.19 0.15 44.32
C PRO A 199 -18.26 -0.89 44.69
N PRO A 200 -18.28 -2.05 44.02
CA PRO A 200 -19.24 -3.09 44.36
C PRO A 200 -19.10 -3.38 45.86
N PRO A 201 -20.22 -3.65 46.55
CA PRO A 201 -20.17 -4.00 47.97
C PRO A 201 -19.13 -5.12 48.16
N PRO A 202 -18.33 -5.06 49.23
CA PRO A 202 -17.28 -6.04 49.47
C PRO A 202 -17.90 -7.43 49.35
N PRO A 203 -17.31 -8.33 48.52
CA PRO A 203 -17.85 -9.66 48.34
C PRO A 203 -18.01 -10.29 49.72
N GLN A 204 -19.24 -10.70 50.05
CA GLN A 204 -19.50 -11.47 51.26
C GLN A 204 -18.50 -12.62 51.27
N ARG A 205 -17.72 -12.72 52.35
CA ARG A 205 -16.74 -13.80 52.50
C ARG A 205 -17.46 -15.10 52.19
N PRO A 206 -17.01 -15.86 51.17
CA PRO A 206 -17.57 -17.18 50.96
C PRO A 206 -17.36 -17.98 52.26
N PRO A 207 -18.34 -18.81 52.65
CA PRO A 207 -18.19 -19.69 53.79
C PRO A 207 -16.91 -20.52 53.61
N PRO A 208 -16.18 -20.83 54.70
CA PRO A 208 -14.95 -21.60 54.63
C PRO A 208 -15.20 -22.90 53.87
N SER A 209 -14.43 -23.09 52.78
CA SER A 209 -14.50 -24.31 51.98
C SER A 209 -14.28 -25.53 52.88
N PRO A 210 -15.08 -26.60 52.73
CA PRO A 210 -14.84 -27.84 53.44
C PRO A 210 -13.44 -28.38 53.10
N PRO A 211 -12.77 -29.05 54.06
CA PRO A 211 -11.45 -29.60 53.84
C PRO A 211 -11.47 -30.57 52.64
N PRO A 212 -10.48 -30.48 51.73
CA PRO A 212 -10.43 -31.36 50.58
C PRO A 212 -10.33 -32.83 51.04
N PRO A 213 -11.01 -33.75 50.33
CA PRO A 213 -10.89 -35.18 50.63
C PRO A 213 -9.44 -35.65 50.45
N PRO A 214 -9.00 -36.66 51.22
CA PRO A 214 -7.65 -37.18 51.12
C PRO A 214 -7.38 -37.70 49.71
N SER A 215 -6.31 -37.19 49.09
CA SER A 215 -5.89 -37.58 47.75
C SER A 215 -5.69 -39.10 47.66
N PRO A 216 -6.26 -39.79 46.66
CA PRO A 216 -6.03 -41.21 46.47
C PRO A 216 -4.54 -41.47 46.17
N LYS A 217 -4.01 -42.53 46.79
CA LYS A 217 -2.62 -42.97 46.58
C LYS A 217 -2.36 -43.20 45.08
N PRO A 218 -1.24 -42.69 44.54
CA PRO A 218 -0.88 -42.93 43.14
C PRO A 218 -0.75 -44.44 42.87
N PRO A 219 -1.25 -44.94 41.74
CA PRO A 219 -1.04 -46.33 41.34
C PRO A 219 0.46 -46.60 41.08
N PRO A 220 0.91 -47.84 41.30
CA PRO A 220 2.30 -48.22 41.08
C PRO A 220 2.71 -48.00 39.62
N LYS A 221 3.91 -47.42 39.47
CA LYS A 221 4.51 -47.05 38.19
C LYS A 221 4.72 -48.32 37.33
N PRO A 222 4.19 -48.39 36.09
CA PRO A 222 4.43 -49.52 35.20
C PRO A 222 5.92 -49.71 34.91
N PRO A 223 6.40 -50.95 34.71
CA PRO A 223 7.79 -51.22 34.35
C PRO A 223 8.11 -50.60 32.99
N SER A 224 9.23 -49.86 32.94
CA SER A 224 9.70 -49.20 31.74
C SER A 224 9.91 -50.20 30.58
N PRO A 225 9.39 -49.91 29.37
CA PRO A 225 9.61 -50.76 28.21
C PRO A 225 11.10 -50.78 27.81
N LYS A 226 11.58 -51.96 27.41
CA LYS A 226 12.96 -52.18 26.96
C LYS A 226 13.28 -51.29 25.75
N PRO A 227 14.48 -50.69 25.68
CA PRO A 227 14.91 -49.92 24.51
C PRO A 227 14.91 -50.79 23.25
N PRO A 228 14.43 -50.28 22.10
CA PRO A 228 14.52 -50.99 20.84
C PRO A 228 15.99 -51.14 20.40
N PRO A 229 16.32 -52.19 19.63
CA PRO A 229 17.67 -52.42 19.13
C PRO A 229 18.10 -51.29 18.17
N LYS A 230 19.38 -50.91 18.27
CA LYS A 230 19.99 -49.89 17.41
C LYS A 230 19.85 -50.28 15.93
N PRO A 231 19.43 -49.35 15.04
CA PRO A 231 19.41 -49.58 13.61
C PRO A 231 20.81 -49.90 13.08
N PRO A 232 20.95 -50.79 12.08
CA PRO A 232 22.21 -51.07 11.43
C PRO A 232 22.71 -49.83 10.66
N SER A 233 24.02 -49.59 10.75
CA SER A 233 24.71 -48.47 10.11
C SER A 233 24.47 -48.44 8.59
N PRO A 234 24.27 -47.26 7.98
CA PRO A 234 24.07 -47.14 6.55
C PRO A 234 25.34 -47.52 5.77
N PRO A 235 25.21 -48.14 4.58
CA PRO A 235 26.34 -48.51 3.74
C PRO A 235 27.07 -47.28 3.17
N PRO A 236 28.37 -47.41 2.85
CA PRO A 236 29.19 -46.32 2.31
C PRO A 236 28.68 -45.84 0.95
N LYS A 237 28.68 -44.51 0.78
CA LYS A 237 28.29 -43.81 -0.45
C LYS A 237 29.16 -44.26 -1.65
N PRO A 238 28.57 -44.55 -2.83
CA PRO A 238 29.34 -44.79 -4.05
C PRO A 238 30.09 -43.54 -4.52
N PRO A 239 31.24 -43.69 -5.19
CA PRO A 239 32.00 -42.57 -5.75
C PRO A 239 31.23 -41.89 -6.87
N VAL A 240 31.20 -40.55 -6.82
CA VAL A 240 30.59 -39.68 -7.82
C VAL A 240 31.39 -39.75 -9.12
N LEU A 241 30.80 -40.34 -10.16
CA LEU A 241 31.37 -40.33 -11.52
C LEU A 241 31.23 -38.94 -12.14
N LYS A 242 32.35 -38.41 -12.65
CA LYS A 242 32.44 -37.15 -13.41
C LYS A 242 31.59 -37.22 -14.69
N PRO A 243 30.88 -36.13 -15.06
CA PRO A 243 30.22 -36.06 -16.37
C PRO A 243 31.22 -36.02 -17.53
N PRO A 244 30.92 -36.65 -18.67
CA PRO A 244 31.74 -36.54 -19.88
C PRO A 244 31.54 -35.20 -20.60
N PRO A 245 32.50 -34.79 -21.46
CA PRO A 245 32.44 -33.53 -22.21
C PRO A 245 31.39 -33.57 -23.34
N PRO A 246 30.88 -32.40 -23.78
CA PRO A 246 29.87 -32.32 -24.83
C PRO A 246 30.49 -32.54 -26.21
N SER A 247 29.91 -33.47 -26.98
CA SER A 247 30.23 -33.68 -28.39
C SER A 247 29.53 -32.66 -29.32
N PRO A 248 30.07 -32.41 -30.53
CA PRO A 248 29.66 -31.30 -31.39
C PRO A 248 28.39 -31.62 -32.19
N ARG A 249 27.65 -30.55 -32.50
CA ARG A 249 26.42 -30.53 -33.32
C ARG A 249 26.71 -30.96 -34.75
N THR A 250 25.88 -31.86 -35.28
CA THR A 250 25.70 -32.12 -36.71
C THR A 250 24.38 -31.51 -37.22
N PRO A 251 24.32 -31.08 -38.51
CA PRO A 251 23.17 -30.40 -39.11
C PRO A 251 22.10 -31.38 -39.63
N PRO A 252 20.86 -30.92 -39.90
CA PRO A 252 19.76 -31.80 -40.27
C PRO A 252 19.73 -32.09 -41.78
N SER A 253 19.21 -33.26 -42.14
CA SER A 253 18.65 -33.53 -43.46
C SER A 253 17.31 -34.28 -43.31
N PRO A 254 16.39 -34.13 -44.28
CA PRO A 254 14.97 -34.39 -44.09
C PRO A 254 14.60 -35.81 -44.53
N ILE A 255 13.83 -36.53 -43.72
CA ILE A 255 13.25 -37.80 -44.14
C ILE A 255 11.78 -37.87 -43.69
N LEU A 256 10.91 -37.81 -44.71
CA LEU A 256 9.55 -38.31 -44.71
C LEU A 256 9.51 -39.74 -44.17
N SER A 257 8.70 -40.02 -43.16
CA SER A 257 7.99 -41.31 -43.00
C SER A 257 7.05 -41.25 -41.80
N SER A 258 5.75 -41.39 -42.07
CA SER A 258 4.72 -41.75 -41.09
C SER A 258 5.02 -43.10 -40.45
N PRO A 259 4.72 -43.28 -39.15
CA PRO A 259 4.37 -44.61 -38.67
C PRO A 259 3.03 -44.65 -37.93
N LEU A 260 2.42 -45.82 -38.05
CA LEU A 260 1.14 -46.23 -37.50
C LEU A 260 1.03 -46.03 -35.98
N LEU A 261 -0.19 -45.71 -35.55
CA LEU A 261 -0.64 -45.68 -34.17
C LEU A 261 -0.52 -47.08 -33.52
N PRO A 262 0.20 -47.24 -32.39
CA PRO A 262 0.10 -48.44 -31.57
C PRO A 262 -1.16 -48.38 -30.69
N ALA A 263 -1.82 -49.54 -30.55
CA ALA A 263 -3.00 -49.73 -29.72
C ALA A 263 -2.74 -49.34 -28.25
N SER A 264 -3.71 -48.65 -27.65
CA SER A 264 -3.66 -48.20 -26.25
C SER A 264 -3.54 -49.38 -25.28
N PRO A 265 -2.62 -49.33 -24.30
CA PRO A 265 -2.55 -50.32 -23.24
C PRO A 265 -3.75 -50.21 -22.29
N PRO A 266 -4.18 -51.32 -21.66
CA PRO A 266 -5.29 -51.34 -20.72
C PRO A 266 -5.00 -50.49 -19.48
N PRO A 267 -6.04 -49.90 -18.85
CA PRO A 267 -5.88 -49.04 -17.70
C PRO A 267 -5.31 -49.81 -16.49
N PRO A 268 -4.41 -49.19 -15.70
CA PRO A 268 -3.84 -49.81 -14.52
C PRO A 268 -4.91 -50.03 -13.43
N PRO A 269 -4.74 -51.04 -12.57
CA PRO A 269 -5.67 -51.32 -11.48
C PRO A 269 -5.75 -50.15 -10.49
N PRO A 270 -6.91 -49.95 -9.83
CA PRO A 270 -7.11 -48.87 -8.88
C PRO A 270 -6.13 -48.97 -7.72
N ARG A 271 -5.44 -47.86 -7.42
CA ARG A 271 -4.52 -47.77 -6.28
C ARG A 271 -5.30 -47.90 -4.97
N PRO A 272 -4.75 -48.62 -3.96
CA PRO A 272 -5.34 -48.67 -2.65
C PRO A 272 -5.38 -47.26 -2.01
N PRO A 273 -6.38 -46.97 -1.17
CA PRO A 273 -6.51 -45.68 -0.50
C PRO A 273 -5.28 -45.43 0.40
N PRO A 274 -4.78 -44.19 0.48
CA PRO A 274 -3.67 -43.85 1.35
C PRO A 274 -4.05 -44.09 2.82
N PRO A 275 -3.09 -44.54 3.66
CA PRO A 275 -3.32 -44.71 5.08
C PRO A 275 -3.72 -43.38 5.73
N SER A 276 -4.64 -43.44 6.68
CA SER A 276 -5.10 -42.25 7.41
C SER A 276 -3.91 -41.59 8.13
N PRO A 277 -3.77 -40.26 8.02
CA PRO A 277 -2.68 -39.54 8.68
C PRO A 277 -2.80 -39.69 10.20
N GLU A 278 -1.69 -40.05 10.81
CA GLU A 278 -1.55 -40.17 12.27
C GLU A 278 -1.78 -38.79 12.92
N PRO A 279 -2.50 -38.70 14.05
CA PRO A 279 -2.73 -37.44 14.72
C PRO A 279 -1.41 -36.79 15.15
N PRO A 280 -1.25 -35.47 14.94
CA PRO A 280 -0.01 -34.78 15.29
C PRO A 280 0.20 -34.84 16.80
N SER A 281 1.42 -35.22 17.21
CA SER A 281 1.85 -35.17 18.61
C SER A 281 1.66 -33.76 19.19
N PRO A 282 1.27 -33.64 20.46
CA PRO A 282 1.12 -32.33 21.10
C PRO A 282 2.44 -31.57 21.08
N PRO A 283 2.42 -30.25 20.84
CA PRO A 283 3.62 -29.44 20.86
C PRO A 283 4.28 -29.49 22.25
N PRO A 284 5.62 -29.47 22.33
CA PRO A 284 6.30 -29.37 23.61
C PRO A 284 5.90 -28.07 24.34
N PRO A 285 5.89 -28.08 25.69
CA PRO A 285 5.59 -26.88 26.46
C PRO A 285 6.56 -25.75 26.08
N SER A 286 6.00 -24.58 25.76
CA SER A 286 6.80 -23.39 25.45
C SER A 286 7.73 -23.06 26.62
N PRO A 287 9.02 -22.78 26.35
CA PRO A 287 9.93 -22.33 27.38
C PRO A 287 9.43 -21.02 28.00
N GLU A 288 9.52 -20.95 29.32
CA GLU A 288 9.14 -19.76 30.09
C GLU A 288 9.97 -18.56 29.62
N PRO A 289 9.34 -17.41 29.31
CA PRO A 289 10.06 -16.25 28.81
C PRO A 289 11.06 -15.76 29.87
N PRO A 290 12.30 -15.43 29.47
CA PRO A 290 13.29 -14.88 30.40
C PRO A 290 12.74 -13.58 31.01
N SER A 291 12.96 -13.41 32.31
CA SER A 291 12.56 -12.19 33.01
C SER A 291 13.18 -10.96 32.33
N PRO A 292 12.42 -9.86 32.16
CA PRO A 292 12.94 -8.67 31.52
C PRO A 292 14.14 -8.11 32.30
N PRO A 293 15.17 -7.61 31.60
CA PRO A 293 16.29 -6.96 32.27
C PRO A 293 15.79 -5.73 33.06
N PRO A 294 16.47 -5.36 34.15
CA PRO A 294 16.14 -4.15 34.90
C PRO A 294 16.24 -2.91 33.99
N PRO A 295 15.37 -1.91 34.19
CA PRO A 295 15.39 -0.70 33.38
C PRO A 295 16.75 0.01 33.49
N SER A 296 17.31 0.38 32.34
CA SER A 296 18.53 1.18 32.27
C SER A 296 18.35 2.52 32.99
N PRO A 297 19.39 3.05 33.65
CA PRO A 297 19.33 4.38 34.24
C PRO A 297 19.01 5.44 33.16
N PRO A 298 18.27 6.50 33.53
CA PRO A 298 17.96 7.58 32.60
C PRO A 298 19.26 8.22 32.07
N PRO A 299 19.31 8.59 30.79
CA PRO A 299 20.47 9.29 30.24
C PRO A 299 20.69 10.62 30.97
N PRO A 300 21.94 11.07 31.12
CA PRO A 300 22.24 12.39 31.67
C PRO A 300 21.51 13.47 30.85
N SER A 301 20.95 14.45 31.56
CA SER A 301 20.23 15.55 30.92
C SER A 301 21.15 16.26 29.91
N PRO A 302 20.67 16.54 28.69
CA PRO A 302 21.46 17.21 27.68
C PRO A 302 21.89 18.59 28.18
N GLU A 303 23.17 18.90 28.00
CA GLU A 303 23.75 20.19 28.32
C GLU A 303 23.01 21.29 27.55
N PRO A 304 22.70 22.44 28.19
CA PRO A 304 21.99 23.52 27.53
C PRO A 304 22.77 24.00 26.30
N PRO A 305 22.10 24.24 25.16
CA PRO A 305 22.77 24.69 23.95
C PRO A 305 23.44 26.04 24.19
N SER A 306 24.71 26.14 23.79
CA SER A 306 25.46 27.39 23.81
C SER A 306 24.69 28.50 23.06
N PRO A 307 24.69 29.75 23.58
CA PRO A 307 23.98 30.85 22.96
C PRO A 307 24.45 31.07 21.53
N SER A 308 23.51 31.20 20.60
CA SER A 308 23.81 31.47 19.20
C SER A 308 24.54 32.80 19.05
N PRO A 309 25.55 32.89 18.15
CA PRO A 309 26.23 34.14 17.87
C PRO A 309 25.23 35.19 17.36
N PRO A 310 25.42 36.47 17.69
CA PRO A 310 24.53 37.55 17.26
C PRO A 310 24.51 37.61 15.73
N SER A 311 23.31 37.66 15.16
CA SER A 311 23.12 37.80 13.71
C SER A 311 23.77 39.10 13.20
N PRO A 312 24.46 39.06 12.05
CA PRO A 312 25.04 40.25 11.46
C PRO A 312 23.95 41.27 11.14
N SER A 313 24.21 42.53 11.50
CA SER A 313 23.31 43.65 11.24
C SER A 313 22.98 43.76 9.74
N PRO A 314 21.71 43.96 9.36
CA PRO A 314 21.34 44.12 7.96
C PRO A 314 22.04 45.35 7.36
N PRO A 315 22.47 45.27 6.08
CA PRO A 315 23.06 46.41 5.39
C PRO A 315 22.06 47.56 5.32
N SER A 316 22.55 48.77 5.59
CA SER A 316 21.73 49.98 5.61
C SER A 316 21.08 50.21 4.23
N PRO A 317 19.80 50.63 4.18
CA PRO A 317 19.13 50.92 2.93
C PRO A 317 19.83 52.07 2.20
N PRO A 318 19.90 52.02 0.86
CA PRO A 318 20.45 53.12 0.07
C PRO A 318 19.60 54.39 0.27
N PRO A 319 20.22 55.58 0.22
CA PRO A 319 19.51 56.84 0.42
C PRO A 319 18.43 57.05 -0.66
N PRO A 320 17.29 57.68 -0.30
CA PRO A 320 16.23 57.98 -1.24
C PRO A 320 16.73 58.92 -2.33
N PHE A 321 16.48 58.57 -3.59
CA PHE A 321 16.75 59.43 -4.73
C PHE A 321 15.95 60.74 -4.62
N PRO A 322 16.56 61.91 -4.91
CA PRO A 322 15.87 63.19 -4.86
C PRO A 322 14.77 63.25 -5.93
N PRO A 323 13.67 64.00 -5.66
CA PRO A 323 12.56 64.13 -6.58
C PRO A 323 13.00 64.85 -7.86
N GLU A 324 12.75 64.19 -9.00
CA GLU A 324 13.02 64.65 -10.35
C GLU A 324 12.25 65.96 -10.62
N ALA A 325 12.98 67.03 -10.87
CA ALA A 325 12.42 68.31 -11.32
C ALA A 325 12.13 68.25 -12.83
N PRO A 326 11.05 68.89 -13.31
CA PRO A 326 10.67 68.86 -14.72
C PRO A 326 11.43 69.93 -15.49
N TRP A 327 12.44 69.56 -16.28
CA TRP A 327 13.04 70.48 -17.25
C TRP A 327 13.34 69.81 -18.59
N ALA A 328 12.74 70.44 -19.62
CA ALA A 328 13.24 70.78 -20.95
C ALA A 328 14.05 69.76 -21.79
N PRO A 329 13.77 69.66 -23.11
CA PRO A 329 14.57 68.88 -24.04
C PRO A 329 15.94 69.52 -24.28
N ASP A 330 17.01 68.76 -24.05
CA ASP A 330 18.38 69.16 -24.36
C ASP A 330 18.62 69.30 -25.88
N PRO A 331 19.45 70.27 -26.31
CA PRO A 331 19.84 70.42 -27.71
C PRO A 331 20.84 69.33 -28.15
N PRO A 332 20.85 68.95 -29.44
CA PRO A 332 21.72 67.89 -29.94
C PRO A 332 23.19 68.34 -29.98
N LEU A 333 24.04 67.59 -29.27
CA LEU A 333 25.49 67.73 -29.34
C LEU A 333 26.01 67.22 -30.71
N PRO A 334 26.80 68.03 -31.45
CA PRO A 334 27.44 67.58 -32.68
C PRO A 334 28.71 66.78 -32.39
N GLY A 335 28.83 65.60 -33.01
CA GLY A 335 30.14 65.00 -33.30
C GLY A 335 30.70 63.99 -32.31
N SER A 336 29.89 63.07 -31.79
CA SER A 336 30.45 61.84 -31.20
C SER A 336 30.98 60.93 -32.32
N PRO A 337 32.26 60.51 -32.31
CA PRO A 337 32.78 59.57 -33.29
C PRO A 337 32.02 58.24 -33.20
N PRO A 338 31.79 57.56 -34.33
CA PRO A 338 31.07 56.29 -34.34
C PRO A 338 31.81 55.27 -33.45
N PRO A 339 31.07 54.47 -32.66
CA PRO A 339 31.67 53.44 -31.84
C PRO A 339 32.48 52.47 -32.71
N PRO A 340 33.64 51.98 -32.22
CA PRO A 340 34.44 51.01 -32.96
C PRO A 340 33.58 49.77 -33.29
N PRO A 341 33.76 49.17 -34.47
CA PRO A 341 33.03 47.97 -34.84
C PRO A 341 33.29 46.87 -33.82
N PRO A 342 32.27 46.07 -33.47
CA PRO A 342 32.45 44.97 -32.53
C PRO A 342 33.52 44.00 -33.04
N PRO A 343 34.33 43.41 -32.15
CA PRO A 343 35.32 42.42 -32.54
C PRO A 343 34.62 41.26 -33.28
N PRO A 344 35.27 40.68 -34.30
CA PRO A 344 34.70 39.55 -35.03
C PRO A 344 34.41 38.41 -34.05
N PRO A 345 33.27 37.72 -34.19
CA PRO A 345 32.94 36.59 -33.33
C PRO A 345 34.06 35.56 -33.40
N PRO A 346 34.40 34.91 -32.28
CA PRO A 346 35.39 33.82 -32.28
C PRO A 346 34.94 32.75 -33.29
N PRO A 347 35.90 32.10 -33.98
CA PRO A 347 35.57 31.04 -34.92
C PRO A 347 34.75 29.96 -34.19
N PRO A 348 33.71 29.40 -34.85
CA PRO A 348 32.92 28.33 -34.27
C PRO A 348 33.86 27.21 -33.82
N SER A 349 33.68 26.76 -32.58
CA SER A 349 34.40 25.59 -32.08
C SER A 349 34.15 24.41 -33.02
N PRO A 350 35.17 23.61 -33.35
CA PRO A 350 34.97 22.44 -34.21
C PRO A 350 33.87 21.57 -33.63
N ASP A 351 32.91 21.18 -34.45
CA ASP A 351 31.82 20.31 -34.05
C ASP A 351 32.40 19.07 -33.36
N PRO A 352 31.88 18.68 -32.19
CA PRO A 352 32.28 17.43 -31.57
C PRO A 352 32.04 16.29 -32.56
N PRO A 353 32.96 15.30 -32.65
CA PRO A 353 32.80 14.17 -33.55
C PRO A 353 31.42 13.56 -33.33
N SER A 354 30.66 13.40 -34.41
CA SER A 354 29.33 12.81 -34.36
C SER A 354 29.41 11.50 -33.58
N PRO A 355 28.57 11.32 -32.54
CA PRO A 355 28.55 10.09 -31.78
C PRO A 355 28.30 8.93 -32.75
N GLU A 356 29.15 7.92 -32.64
CA GLU A 356 29.06 6.70 -33.43
C GLU A 356 27.63 6.14 -33.31
N PRO A 357 26.96 5.82 -34.43
CA PRO A 357 25.59 5.35 -34.39
C PRO A 357 25.52 4.09 -33.52
N PRO A 358 24.58 4.02 -32.55
CA PRO A 358 24.46 2.85 -31.69
C PRO A 358 24.28 1.61 -32.56
N SER A 359 25.05 0.56 -32.26
CA SER A 359 24.93 -0.72 -32.96
C SER A 359 23.46 -1.17 -32.95
N PRO A 360 22.94 -1.69 -34.07
CA PRO A 360 21.56 -2.15 -34.13
C PRO A 360 21.33 -3.19 -33.03
N PRO A 361 20.19 -3.11 -32.31
CA PRO A 361 19.86 -4.09 -31.30
C PRO A 361 19.84 -5.48 -31.94
N PRO A 362 20.30 -6.53 -31.21
CA PRO A 362 20.21 -7.89 -31.72
C PRO A 362 18.75 -8.20 -32.09
N PRO A 363 18.52 -8.96 -33.17
CA PRO A 363 17.17 -9.34 -33.58
C PRO A 363 16.44 -9.99 -32.39
N ASN A 364 15.23 -9.51 -32.11
CA ASN A 364 14.41 -10.09 -31.06
C ASN A 364 14.28 -11.60 -31.29
N PRO A 365 14.46 -12.43 -30.24
CA PRO A 365 14.19 -13.85 -30.36
C PRO A 365 12.74 -14.03 -30.84
N PRO A 366 12.48 -15.03 -31.73
CA PRO A 366 11.12 -15.30 -32.17
C PRO A 366 10.23 -15.55 -30.95
N PRO A 367 8.99 -15.04 -30.96
CA PRO A 367 8.07 -15.26 -29.85
C PRO A 367 7.93 -16.77 -29.60
N PRO A 368 7.90 -17.21 -28.33
CA PRO A 368 7.67 -18.61 -28.01
C PRO A 368 6.35 -19.04 -28.64
N SER A 369 6.37 -20.21 -29.31
CA SER A 369 5.19 -20.78 -29.92
C SER A 369 4.04 -20.81 -28.90
N PRO A 370 2.82 -20.42 -29.30
CA PRO A 370 1.68 -20.46 -28.40
C PRO A 370 1.53 -21.88 -27.83
N PRO A 371 1.26 -22.02 -26.53
CA PRO A 371 1.01 -23.34 -25.95
C PRO A 371 -0.15 -24.00 -26.71
N PRO A 372 -0.10 -25.34 -26.89
CA PRO A 372 -1.19 -26.05 -27.55
C PRO A 372 -2.51 -25.75 -26.83
N PRO A 373 -3.62 -25.59 -27.58
CA PRO A 373 -4.92 -25.32 -26.99
C PRO A 373 -5.24 -26.39 -25.94
N SER A 374 -5.59 -25.95 -24.74
CA SER A 374 -5.99 -26.86 -23.66
C SER A 374 -7.14 -27.75 -24.14
N PRO A 375 -7.14 -29.05 -23.81
CA PRO A 375 -8.19 -29.97 -24.21
C PRO A 375 -9.54 -29.43 -23.76
N ARG A 376 -10.49 -29.39 -24.69
CA ARG A 376 -11.84 -28.89 -24.48
C ARG A 376 -12.47 -29.64 -23.30
N PRO A 377 -13.01 -28.95 -22.28
CA PRO A 377 -13.68 -29.61 -21.17
C PRO A 377 -14.80 -30.51 -21.70
N PRO A 378 -15.00 -31.71 -21.12
CA PRO A 378 -16.11 -32.57 -21.49
C PRO A 378 -17.44 -31.79 -21.36
N ARG A 379 -18.29 -31.91 -22.38
CA ARG A 379 -19.63 -31.29 -22.37
C ARG A 379 -20.34 -31.71 -21.07
N PRO A 380 -20.84 -30.77 -20.26
CA PRO A 380 -21.66 -31.13 -19.12
C PRO A 380 -22.89 -31.89 -19.61
N SER A 381 -23.17 -33.02 -18.96
CA SER A 381 -24.37 -33.82 -19.21
C SER A 381 -25.63 -32.95 -19.14
N PRO A 382 -26.65 -33.23 -19.97
CA PRO A 382 -27.90 -32.48 -19.93
C PRO A 382 -28.48 -32.49 -18.52
N ARG A 383 -28.64 -31.29 -17.95
CA ARG A 383 -29.26 -31.11 -16.63
C ARG A 383 -30.68 -31.65 -16.66
N SER A 384 -31.00 -32.49 -15.69
CA SER A 384 -32.35 -32.93 -15.37
C SER A 384 -33.31 -31.72 -15.30
N PRO A 385 -34.56 -31.85 -15.79
CA PRO A 385 -35.52 -30.76 -15.81
C PRO A 385 -35.77 -30.22 -14.39
N LEU A 386 -35.65 -28.89 -14.25
CA LEU A 386 -35.95 -28.17 -13.02
C LEU A 386 -37.43 -28.40 -12.63
N PRO A 387 -37.74 -28.58 -11.34
CA PRO A 387 -39.12 -28.64 -10.86
C PRO A 387 -39.85 -27.32 -11.18
N PRO A 388 -41.17 -27.39 -11.43
CA PRO A 388 -41.97 -26.22 -11.80
C PRO A 388 -41.90 -25.13 -10.72
N ARG A 389 -41.69 -23.91 -11.20
CA ARG A 389 -41.57 -22.70 -10.37
C ARG A 389 -42.90 -22.47 -9.63
N PRO A 390 -42.90 -22.31 -8.29
CA PRO A 390 -44.13 -21.99 -7.56
C PRO A 390 -44.69 -20.64 -8.02
N SER A 391 -46.01 -20.61 -8.22
CA SER A 391 -46.75 -19.43 -8.67
C SER A 391 -46.51 -18.21 -7.77
N PRO A 392 -46.43 -17.00 -8.35
CA PRO A 392 -46.22 -15.78 -7.58
C PRO A 392 -47.38 -15.58 -6.59
N GLN A 393 -47.04 -15.43 -5.30
CA GLN A 393 -48.02 -15.05 -4.29
C GLN A 393 -48.50 -13.62 -4.52
N PRO A 394 -49.79 -13.33 -4.29
CA PRO A 394 -50.32 -11.98 -4.40
C PRO A 394 -49.66 -11.03 -3.38
N PRO A 395 -49.50 -9.75 -3.72
CA PRO A 395 -48.84 -8.77 -2.88
C PRO A 395 -49.58 -8.62 -1.54
N ARG A 396 -48.81 -8.61 -0.44
CA ARG A 396 -49.35 -8.36 0.90
C ARG A 396 -49.94 -6.95 0.97
N PRO A 397 -51.11 -6.77 1.62
CA PRO A 397 -51.66 -5.45 1.83
C PRO A 397 -50.75 -4.59 2.73
N PRO A 398 -50.71 -3.27 2.51
CA PRO A 398 -49.88 -2.37 3.30
C PRO A 398 -50.28 -2.36 4.77
N PRO A 399 -49.33 -2.17 5.70
CA PRO A 399 -49.61 -2.13 7.12
C PRO A 399 -50.53 -0.95 7.47
N LYS A 400 -51.54 -1.21 8.31
CA LYS A 400 -52.46 -0.18 8.82
C LYS A 400 -51.68 0.89 9.61
N PRO A 401 -52.01 2.18 9.43
CA PRO A 401 -51.40 3.25 10.21
C PRO A 401 -51.72 3.09 11.71
N PRO A 402 -50.77 3.42 12.60
CA PRO A 402 -50.96 3.30 14.04
C PRO A 402 -52.05 4.25 14.54
N SER A 403 -52.93 3.75 15.40
CA SER A 403 -54.03 4.52 15.98
C SER A 403 -53.51 5.68 16.86
N PRO A 404 -54.21 6.83 16.88
CA PRO A 404 -53.80 7.99 17.65
C PRO A 404 -53.80 7.68 19.15
N ARG A 405 -52.70 8.07 19.81
CA ARG A 405 -52.48 7.90 21.24
C ARG A 405 -53.39 8.86 22.01
N PRO A 406 -54.12 8.41 23.04
CA PRO A 406 -54.99 9.30 23.82
C PRO A 406 -54.18 10.33 24.62
N PRO A 407 -54.75 11.53 24.87
CA PRO A 407 -54.07 12.61 25.57
C PRO A 407 -53.81 12.24 27.03
N ARG A 408 -52.60 12.55 27.48
CA ARG A 408 -52.09 12.28 28.82
C ARG A 408 -52.62 13.36 29.76
N THR A 409 -53.53 12.99 30.65
CA THR A 409 -54.06 13.88 31.69
C THR A 409 -52.96 14.20 32.70
N ILE A 410 -52.63 15.47 32.87
CA ILE A 410 -51.73 15.97 33.92
C ILE A 410 -52.61 16.24 35.15
N GLY A 411 -52.49 15.40 36.17
CA GLY A 411 -53.09 15.63 37.49
C GLY A 411 -52.22 16.57 38.33
N ARG A 412 -52.87 17.51 39.00
CA ARG A 412 -52.29 18.37 40.05
C ARG A 412 -52.10 17.59 41.35
#